data_AF-A0A5K0ZHS2-F1
#
_entry.id   AF-A0A5K0ZHS2-F1
#
_cell.length_a   1.000
_cell.length_b   1.000
_cell.length_c   1.000
_cell.angle_alpha   90.00
_cell.angle_beta   90.00
_cell.angle_gamma   90.00
#
_symmetry.space_group_name_H-M   'P 1'
#
loop_
_entity.id
_entity.type
_entity.pdbx_description
1 polymer ?
#
loop_
_entity_poly.entity_id
_entity_poly.type
_entity_poly.pdbx_seq_one_letter_code
_entity_poly.pdbx_strand_id
1 'polypeptide(L)'
;ELDYLVGAVSNPRRPFAAVVGGSKVSTKIGVIESLLEKVDILILGGGMIFTFFKAQGYSVGSSLVEEDKLNLATSLIEKATAKGVALLLPTDVIVADKFAPDAESKV
;
A
#
# COMPACT_ATOMS: atom_id res chain seq x y z
N GLU A 1 7.91 -10.32 22.16
CA GLU A 1 7.62 -9.97 20.76
C GLU A 1 6.53 -8.90 20.67
N LEU A 2 5.36 -9.12 21.29
CA LEU A 2 4.27 -8.13 21.34
C LEU A 2 4.69 -6.80 21.99
N ASP A 3 5.45 -6.84 23.09
CA ASP A 3 5.88 -5.61 23.80
C ASP A 3 6.81 -4.71 22.98
N TYR A 4 7.65 -5.30 22.11
CA TYR A 4 8.51 -4.55 21.20
C TYR A 4 7.69 -3.84 20.12
N LEU A 5 6.67 -4.53 19.59
CA LEU A 5 5.75 -3.97 18.61
C LEU A 5 4.90 -2.86 19.24
N VAL A 6 4.38 -3.06 20.45
CA VAL A 6 3.59 -2.06 21.17
C VAL A 6 4.46 -0.84 21.51
N GLY A 7 5.69 -1.03 22.01
CA GLY A 7 6.61 0.06 22.33
C GLY A 7 7.01 0.89 21.10
N ALA A 8 7.34 0.23 19.99
CA ALA A 8 7.69 0.89 18.74
C ALA A 8 6.52 1.70 18.14
N VAL A 9 5.28 1.29 18.41
CA VAL A 9 4.08 1.87 17.79
C VAL A 9 3.36 2.89 18.69
N SER A 10 3.52 2.80 20.02
CA SER A 10 2.82 3.67 20.98
C SER A 10 3.50 5.03 21.19
N ASN A 11 4.84 5.08 21.16
CA ASN A 11 5.59 6.33 21.21
C ASN A 11 6.84 6.25 20.30
N PRO A 12 6.63 6.21 18.97
CA PRO A 12 7.73 6.07 18.03
C PRO A 12 8.62 7.32 18.04
N ARG A 13 9.93 7.13 17.84
CA ARG A 13 10.80 8.23 17.42
C ARG A 13 10.41 8.63 16.00
N ARG A 14 10.15 9.92 15.79
CA ARG A 14 9.74 10.47 14.50
C ARG A 14 10.96 10.94 13.67
N PRO A 15 10.93 10.80 12.33
CA PRO A 15 9.83 10.25 11.54
C PRO A 15 9.68 8.74 11.68
N PHE A 16 8.45 8.28 11.85
CA PHE A 16 8.11 6.86 11.95
C PHE A 16 7.49 6.40 10.63
N ALA A 17 8.14 5.42 10.00
CA ALA A 17 7.68 4.85 8.75
C ALA A 17 7.19 3.41 8.96
N ALA A 18 6.14 3.03 8.23
CA ALA A 18 5.73 1.63 8.11
C ALA A 18 5.66 1.21 6.65
N VAL A 19 5.99 -0.06 6.41
CA VAL A 19 5.86 -0.71 5.10
C VAL A 19 4.82 -1.80 5.22
N VAL A 20 3.80 -1.77 4.36
CA VAL A 20 2.76 -2.79 4.29
C VAL A 20 2.78 -3.40 2.91
N GLY A 21 3.07 -4.71 2.85
CA GLY A 21 3.03 -5.51 1.63
C GLY A 21 1.87 -6.50 1.63
N GLY A 22 1.32 -6.79 0.47
CA GLY A 22 0.23 -7.76 0.34
C GLY A 22 -0.34 -7.86 -1.08
N SER A 23 -1.10 -8.91 -1.33
CA SER A 23 -1.79 -9.12 -2.62
C SER A 23 -3.13 -8.38 -2.71
N LYS A 24 -3.79 -8.13 -1.56
CA LYS A 24 -5.14 -7.58 -1.48
C LYS A 24 -5.25 -6.49 -0.42
N VAL A 25 -5.84 -5.36 -0.78
CA VAL A 25 -6.20 -4.25 0.12
C VAL A 25 -7.14 -4.77 1.22
N SER A 26 -8.13 -5.58 0.85
CA SER A 26 -9.16 -6.11 1.77
C SER A 26 -8.60 -6.84 2.99
N THR A 27 -7.48 -7.55 2.79
CA THR A 27 -6.81 -8.31 3.85
C THR A 27 -5.92 -7.46 4.77
N LYS A 28 -5.64 -6.20 4.38
CA LYS A 28 -4.73 -5.29 5.07
C LYS A 28 -5.37 -3.99 5.55
N ILE A 29 -6.68 -3.82 5.36
CA ILE A 29 -7.41 -2.59 5.72
C ILE A 29 -7.15 -2.19 7.17
N GLY A 30 -7.45 -3.07 8.13
CA GLY A 30 -7.32 -2.74 9.56
C GLY A 30 -5.88 -2.41 9.97
N VAL A 31 -4.89 -3.00 9.30
CA VAL A 31 -3.48 -2.67 9.52
C VAL A 31 -3.15 -1.28 8.96
N ILE A 32 -3.58 -0.98 7.73
CA ILE A 32 -3.39 0.33 7.11
C ILE A 32 -4.07 1.41 7.95
N GLU A 33 -5.33 1.23 8.34
CA GLU A 33 -6.06 2.22 9.16
C GLU A 33 -5.38 2.45 10.51
N SER A 34 -4.94 1.38 11.19
CA SER A 34 -4.22 1.51 12.48
C SER A 34 -2.89 2.24 12.33
N LEU A 35 -2.19 2.06 11.21
CA LEU A 35 -0.90 2.71 10.95
C LEU A 35 -1.06 4.17 10.55
N LEU A 36 -2.09 4.52 9.78
CA LEU A 36 -2.41 5.91 9.42
C LEU A 36 -2.59 6.83 10.63
N GLU A 37 -2.94 6.28 11.80
CA GLU A 37 -3.05 7.05 13.05
C GLU A 37 -1.70 7.32 13.74
N LYS A 38 -0.61 6.67 13.31
CA LYS A 38 0.61 6.56 14.12
C LYS A 38 1.87 6.95 13.36
N VAL A 39 1.94 6.62 12.08
CA VAL A 39 3.11 6.82 11.23
C VAL A 39 3.12 8.22 10.61
N ASP A 40 4.31 8.71 10.31
CA ASP A 40 4.51 9.88 9.44
C ASP A 40 4.53 9.45 7.96
N ILE A 41 5.00 8.23 7.69
CA ILE A 41 5.18 7.69 6.34
C ILE A 41 4.59 6.28 6.27
N LEU A 42 3.76 6.02 5.26
CA LEU A 42 3.21 4.71 4.98
C LEU A 42 3.58 4.29 3.55
N ILE A 43 4.32 3.20 3.39
CA ILE A 43 4.75 2.66 2.10
C ILE A 43 3.92 1.41 1.80
N LEU A 44 3.29 1.36 0.63
CA LEU A 44 2.54 0.18 0.19
C LEU A 44 3.28 -0.58 -0.92
N GLY A 45 3.23 -1.91 -0.86
CA GLY A 45 3.89 -2.79 -1.84
C GLY A 45 3.13 -4.08 -2.14
N GLY A 46 3.59 -4.81 -3.15
CA GLY A 46 2.95 -6.04 -3.63
C GLY A 46 1.74 -5.78 -4.53
N GLY A 47 0.91 -6.79 -4.75
CA GLY A 47 -0.23 -6.70 -5.69
C GLY A 47 -1.26 -5.63 -5.32
N MET A 48 -1.43 -5.31 -4.04
CA MET A 48 -2.44 -4.34 -3.63
C MET A 48 -2.21 -2.92 -4.17
N ILE A 49 -0.96 -2.56 -4.55
CA ILE A 49 -0.66 -1.23 -5.11
C ILE A 49 -1.46 -0.98 -6.39
N PHE A 50 -1.78 -2.01 -7.17
CA PHE A 50 -2.50 -1.85 -8.43
C PHE A 50 -3.97 -1.45 -8.20
N THR A 51 -4.57 -1.82 -7.07
CA THR A 51 -5.89 -1.29 -6.66
C THR A 51 -5.79 0.21 -6.37
N PHE A 52 -4.71 0.68 -5.74
CA PHE A 52 -4.48 2.12 -5.51
C PHE A 52 -4.20 2.88 -6.80
N PHE A 53 -3.33 2.35 -7.67
CA PHE A 53 -3.07 2.95 -8.98
C PHE A 53 -4.35 3.06 -9.82
N LYS A 54 -5.16 2.01 -9.85
CA LYS A 54 -6.44 2.05 -10.57
C LYS A 54 -7.42 3.05 -9.95
N ALA A 55 -7.47 3.15 -8.62
CA ALA A 55 -8.28 4.15 -7.93
C ALA A 55 -7.82 5.60 -8.21
N GLN A 56 -6.53 5.81 -8.49
CA GLN A 56 -5.96 7.09 -8.94
C GLN A 56 -6.14 7.35 -10.45
N GLY A 57 -6.75 6.41 -11.19
CA GLY A 57 -7.03 6.55 -12.62
C GLY A 57 -5.94 6.00 -13.56
N TYR A 58 -4.91 5.33 -13.04
CA TYR A 58 -3.89 4.71 -13.88
C TYR A 58 -4.37 3.39 -14.51
N SER A 59 -3.88 3.09 -15.71
CA SER A 59 -4.06 1.77 -16.33
C SER A 59 -3.10 0.76 -15.71
N VAL A 60 -3.61 -0.42 -15.37
CA VAL A 60 -2.86 -1.47 -14.66
C VAL A 60 -2.82 -2.81 -15.41
N GLY A 61 -3.37 -2.87 -16.63
CA GLY A 61 -3.38 -4.07 -17.45
C GLY A 61 -4.05 -5.27 -16.75
N SER A 62 -3.37 -6.42 -16.76
CA SER A 62 -3.79 -7.66 -16.10
C SER A 62 -3.32 -7.80 -14.66
N SER A 63 -2.78 -6.73 -14.06
CA SER A 63 -2.28 -6.75 -12.69
C SER A 63 -3.41 -7.05 -11.69
N LEU A 64 -3.03 -7.59 -10.53
CA LEU A 64 -3.98 -8.00 -9.49
C LEU A 64 -4.70 -6.79 -8.89
N VAL A 65 -6.00 -6.65 -9.14
CA VAL A 65 -6.84 -5.55 -8.65
C VAL A 65 -8.08 -6.07 -7.95
N GLU A 66 -8.47 -5.40 -6.86
CA GLU A 66 -9.77 -5.58 -6.23
C GLU A 66 -10.74 -4.48 -6.70
N GLU A 67 -11.46 -4.75 -7.80
CA GLU A 67 -12.35 -3.77 -8.46
C GLU A 67 -13.45 -3.24 -7.53
N ASP A 68 -13.95 -4.09 -6.63
CA ASP A 68 -14.97 -3.72 -5.64
C ASP A 68 -14.41 -2.90 -4.47
N LYS A 69 -13.09 -2.66 -4.44
CA LYS A 69 -12.38 -1.92 -3.38
C LYS A 69 -11.72 -0.63 -3.87
N LEU A 70 -12.01 -0.17 -5.09
CA LEU A 70 -11.47 1.10 -5.58
C LEU A 70 -11.88 2.28 -4.70
N ASN A 71 -13.17 2.37 -4.34
CA ASN A 71 -13.67 3.41 -3.43
C ASN A 71 -12.97 3.38 -2.06
N LEU A 72 -12.66 2.17 -1.57
CA LEU A 72 -11.93 2.00 -0.33
C LEU A 72 -10.48 2.53 -0.48
N ALA A 73 -9.78 2.15 -1.55
CA ALA A 73 -8.44 2.65 -1.81
C ALA A 73 -8.40 4.19 -1.91
N THR A 74 -9.36 4.80 -2.62
CA THR A 74 -9.52 6.27 -2.67
C THR A 74 -9.70 6.85 -1.27
N SER A 75 -10.59 6.29 -0.45
CA SER A 75 -10.82 6.77 0.92
C SER A 75 -9.57 6.67 1.80
N LEU A 76 -8.71 5.66 1.60
CA LEU A 76 -7.45 5.51 2.34
C LEU A 76 -6.42 6.58 1.93
N ILE A 77 -6.36 6.94 0.63
CA ILE A 77 -5.52 8.04 0.13
C ILE A 77 -5.98 9.37 0.74
N GLU A 78 -7.29 9.62 0.76
CA GLU A 78 -7.88 10.83 1.36
C GLU A 78 -7.61 10.90 2.86
N LYS A 79 -7.80 9.79 3.59
CA LYS A 79 -7.48 9.70 5.03
C LYS A 79 -6.01 9.99 5.30
N ALA A 80 -5.10 9.42 4.51
CA ALA A 80 -3.67 9.67 4.65
C ALA A 80 -3.35 11.17 4.47
N THR A 81 -3.92 11.79 3.43
CA THR A 81 -3.79 13.22 3.15
C THR A 81 -4.32 14.08 4.31
N ALA A 82 -5.52 13.77 4.81
CA ALA A 82 -6.16 14.49 5.91
C ALA A 82 -5.35 14.40 7.22
N LYS A 83 -4.60 13.32 7.42
CA LYS A 83 -3.74 13.11 8.60
C LYS A 83 -2.31 13.61 8.42
N GLY A 84 -1.96 14.14 7.25
CA GLY A 84 -0.59 14.54 6.95
C GLY A 84 0.39 13.36 6.86
N VAL A 85 -0.11 12.15 6.60
CA VAL A 85 0.74 10.96 6.41
C VAL A 85 1.19 10.90 4.96
N ALA A 86 2.50 10.77 4.75
CA ALA A 86 3.06 10.52 3.43
C ALA A 86 2.78 9.08 2.99
N LEU A 87 1.69 8.88 2.24
CA LEU A 87 1.37 7.60 1.61
C LEU A 87 2.18 7.44 0.32
N LEU A 88 3.20 6.59 0.35
CA LEU A 88 4.11 6.35 -0.76
C LEU A 88 3.72 5.07 -1.50
N LEU A 89 3.48 5.21 -2.80
CA LEU A 89 3.36 4.13 -3.76
C LEU A 89 4.62 4.11 -4.66
N PRO A 90 4.99 2.96 -5.26
CA PRO A 90 6.09 2.91 -6.21
C PRO A 90 5.88 3.90 -7.37
N THR A 91 6.96 4.55 -7.82
CA THR A 91 6.93 5.46 -8.97
C THR A 91 7.05 4.73 -10.30
N ASP A 92 7.60 3.54 -10.27
CA ASP A 92 7.86 2.63 -11.38
C ASP A 92 7.58 1.19 -10.95
N VAL A 93 7.30 0.34 -11.93
CA VAL A 93 7.05 -1.10 -11.72
C VAL A 93 7.67 -1.89 -12.86
N ILE A 94 8.21 -3.06 -12.57
CA ILE A 94 8.59 -4.01 -13.61
C ILE A 94 7.35 -4.85 -13.94
N VAL A 95 6.94 -4.84 -15.21
CA VAL A 95 5.82 -5.64 -15.72
C VAL A 95 6.33 -6.77 -16.60
N ALA A 96 5.57 -7.86 -16.65
CA ALA A 96 5.84 -9.00 -17.49
C ALA A 96 4.59 -9.43 -18.27
N ASP A 97 4.78 -10.12 -19.39
CA ASP A 97 3.70 -10.66 -20.22
C ASP A 97 2.96 -11.85 -19.56
N LYS A 98 3.65 -12.61 -18.70
CA LYS A 98 3.11 -13.78 -17.99
C LYS A 98 3.75 -13.99 -16.61
N PHE A 99 3.08 -14.75 -15.75
CA PHE A 99 3.62 -15.17 -14.44
C PHE A 99 4.44 -16.47 -14.59
N ALA A 100 5.66 -16.35 -15.11
CA ALA A 100 6.57 -17.48 -15.29
C ALA A 100 8.05 -17.04 -15.25
N PRO A 101 9.00 -17.96 -14.96
CA PRO A 101 10.42 -17.62 -14.92
C PRO A 101 11.00 -17.14 -16.27
N ASP A 102 10.36 -17.51 -17.37
CA ASP A 102 10.76 -17.20 -18.75
C ASP A 102 9.95 -16.02 -19.35
N ALA A 103 9.29 -15.23 -18.51
CA ALA A 103 8.50 -14.09 -18.96
C ALA A 103 9.37 -12.95 -19.50
N GLU A 104 8.88 -12.26 -20.52
CA GLU A 104 9.51 -11.04 -21.03
C GLU A 104 9.12 -9.87 -20.13
N SER A 105 10.11 -9.15 -19.62
CA SER A 105 9.91 -8.05 -18.68
C SER A 105 10.34 -6.69 -19.25
N LYS A 106 9.65 -5.64 -18.79
CA LYS A 106 9.99 -4.24 -19.08
C LYS A 106 9.73 -3.37 -17.84
N VAL A 107 10.41 -2.24 -17.77
CA VAL A 107 10.18 -1.17 -16.79
C VAL A 107 9.16 -0.19 -17.37
#